data_AF-A0A6A5YR64-F1
#
_entry.id   AF-A0A6A5YR64-F1
#
_cell.length_a   1.000
_cell.length_b   1.000
_cell.length_c   1.000
_cell.angle_alpha   90.00
_cell.angle_beta   90.00
_cell.angle_gamma   90.00
#
_symmetry.space_group_name_H-M   'P 1'
#
loop_
_entity.id
_entity.type
_entity.pdbx_description
1 polymer ?
#
loop_
_entity_poly.entity_id
_entity_poly.type
_entity_poly.pdbx_seq_one_letter_code
_entity_poly.pdbx_strand_id
1 'polypeptide(L)'
;MLAGTVVGWGILSPLAKARGWAPGPVGDWVTGSRGWTIWICLAAMLADALVDLGWFAVQTLRSSWREYRHGQSMDSGERLRHEHDPREVDSISGIQSDNPLLTRFWLAIGLLLSIAIAIPAVALPFGRFMPTYVTVFAIIISLPLCIMGVKAVGTTDHNPASGIAKICQLIVGRVIPRSKPHAKLINLVAGGIAEAGAVQSGFMMQNFKTGLLSGSSPDTQFFGQLIGSFIGAILASALYRLYSTVYNIPNDTFQVPSGYVWRAGAALSVGEGLPEKTPVFGIVVALLFGSFAAMRIALGKSKWSAFIPMGIPFSVGMYNAPSFTLVRAMGGLAQWYWTSRMQRSETSLMVFACGLVLGEGLASIINLMLEALSIPHI
;
A
#
# COMPACT_ATOMS: atom_id res chain seq x y z
N MET A 1 6.07 9.64 10.95
CA MET A 1 7.04 10.17 9.96
C MET A 1 8.15 10.97 10.62
N LEU A 2 7.89 12.08 11.30
CA LEU A 2 8.95 12.93 11.87
C LEU A 2 9.97 12.19 12.75
N ALA A 3 9.49 11.34 13.68
CA ALA A 3 10.37 10.50 14.49
C ALA A 3 11.29 9.59 13.66
N GLY A 4 10.78 9.04 12.55
CA GLY A 4 11.58 8.25 11.62
C GLY A 4 12.63 9.06 10.88
N THR A 5 12.34 10.32 10.54
CA THR A 5 13.34 11.24 9.98
C THR A 5 14.44 11.55 10.99
N VAL A 6 14.08 11.84 12.24
CA VAL A 6 15.06 12.11 13.31
C VAL A 6 15.95 10.89 13.56
N VAL A 7 15.36 9.71 13.71
CA VAL A 7 16.12 8.47 13.94
C VAL A 7 16.95 8.10 12.71
N GLY A 8 16.38 8.18 11.52
CA GLY A 8 17.04 7.83 10.26
C GLY A 8 18.20 8.75 9.91
N TRP A 9 17.89 10.03 9.72
CA TRP A 9 18.84 11.03 9.22
C TRP A 9 19.65 11.68 10.34
N GLY A 10 19.07 11.83 11.54
CA GLY A 10 19.75 12.49 12.66
C GLY A 10 20.63 11.55 13.49
N ILE A 11 20.31 10.26 13.56
CA ILE A 11 21.02 9.31 14.45
C ILE A 11 21.71 8.20 13.64
N LEU A 12 20.95 7.39 12.91
CA LEU A 12 21.44 6.16 12.28
C LEU A 12 22.35 6.44 11.08
N SER A 13 22.00 7.39 10.21
CA SER A 13 22.82 7.72 9.04
C SER A 13 24.21 8.28 9.41
N PRO A 14 24.33 9.27 10.31
CA PRO A 14 25.64 9.74 10.80
C PRO A 14 26.42 8.63 11.52
N LEU A 15 25.76 7.81 12.34
CA LEU A 15 26.39 6.70 13.04
C LEU A 15 26.97 5.67 12.07
N ALA A 16 26.21 5.25 11.06
CA ALA A 16 26.63 4.30 10.06
C ALA A 16 27.82 4.82 9.23
N LYS A 17 27.83 6.12 8.92
CA LYS A 17 28.95 6.77 8.22
C LYS A 17 30.19 6.87 9.11
N ALA A 18 30.05 7.31 10.36
CA ALA A 18 31.16 7.47 11.31
C ALA A 18 31.81 6.13 11.69
N ARG A 19 31.02 5.05 11.74
CA ARG A 19 31.51 3.69 12.07
C ARG A 19 32.00 2.90 10.84
N GLY A 20 31.92 3.46 9.64
CA GLY A 20 32.40 2.81 8.41
C GLY A 20 31.50 1.68 7.89
N TRP A 21 30.29 1.47 8.46
CA TRP A 21 29.36 0.43 8.01
C TRP A 21 28.78 0.72 6.61
N ALA A 22 28.82 1.99 6.20
CA ALA A 22 28.42 2.45 4.88
C ALA A 22 29.53 3.36 4.31
N PRO A 23 30.49 2.80 3.55
CA PRO A 23 31.68 3.54 3.10
C PRO A 23 31.36 4.58 2.03
N GLY A 24 30.29 4.40 1.26
CA GLY A 24 29.91 5.26 0.15
C GLY A 24 29.45 6.67 0.55
N PRO A 25 29.23 7.58 -0.41
CA PRO A 25 28.64 8.90 -0.16
C PRO A 25 27.30 8.78 0.56
N VAL A 26 26.96 9.74 1.43
CA VAL A 26 25.71 9.69 2.24
C VAL A 26 24.47 9.54 1.36
N GLY A 27 24.44 10.20 0.21
CA GLY A 27 23.32 10.15 -0.74
C GLY A 27 23.21 8.85 -1.54
N ASP A 28 24.23 7.98 -1.51
CA ASP A 28 24.25 6.76 -2.32
C ASP A 28 23.29 5.70 -1.76
N TRP A 29 22.57 5.06 -2.68
CA TRP A 29 21.50 4.10 -2.38
C TRP A 29 22.00 2.67 -2.18
N VAL A 30 23.25 2.39 -2.56
CA VAL A 30 23.81 1.03 -2.53
C VAL A 30 24.83 0.89 -1.40
N THR A 31 25.80 1.79 -1.35
CA THR A 31 26.96 1.76 -0.44
C THR A 31 26.94 2.90 0.59
N GLY A 32 26.04 3.88 0.41
CA GLY A 32 25.87 5.03 1.28
C GLY A 32 25.05 4.74 2.55
N SER A 33 25.15 5.65 3.53
CA SER A 33 24.40 5.53 4.78
C SER A 33 22.89 5.62 4.56
N ARG A 34 22.44 6.34 3.52
CA ARG A 34 21.04 6.32 3.07
C ARG A 34 20.60 4.92 2.66
N GLY A 35 21.39 4.24 1.81
CA GLY A 35 21.18 2.83 1.45
C GLY A 35 21.12 1.90 2.66
N TRP A 36 22.03 2.09 3.62
CA TRP A 36 22.05 1.30 4.86
C TRP A 36 20.75 1.46 5.68
N THR A 37 20.25 2.69 5.84
CA THR A 37 19.01 2.95 6.60
C THR A 37 17.75 2.34 5.97
N ILE A 38 17.75 2.06 4.65
CA ILE A 38 16.61 1.38 3.99
C ILE A 38 16.38 -0.01 4.59
N TRP A 39 17.43 -0.72 4.95
CA TRP A 39 17.26 -2.06 5.52
C TRP A 39 16.62 -2.00 6.91
N ILE A 40 16.97 -0.99 7.70
CA ILE A 40 16.37 -0.75 9.01
C ILE A 40 14.90 -0.34 8.87
N CYS A 41 14.58 0.48 7.87
CA CYS A 41 13.20 0.90 7.61
C CYS A 41 12.35 -0.27 7.13
N LEU A 42 12.92 -1.14 6.29
CA LEU A 42 12.29 -2.36 5.83
C LEU A 42 11.96 -3.29 7.00
N ALA A 43 12.86 -3.43 7.98
CA ALA A 43 12.63 -4.24 9.17
C ALA A 43 11.44 -3.73 10.01
N ALA A 44 11.38 -2.42 10.27
CA ALA A 44 10.25 -1.80 10.97
C ALA A 44 8.93 -2.00 10.21
N MET A 45 8.91 -1.77 8.89
CA MET A 45 7.71 -1.95 8.05
C MET A 45 7.24 -3.39 8.05
N LEU A 46 8.16 -4.34 7.90
CA LEU A 46 7.84 -5.77 7.88
C LEU A 46 7.27 -6.24 9.21
N ALA A 47 7.89 -5.89 10.33
CA ALA A 47 7.42 -6.32 11.64
C ALA A 47 6.02 -5.78 11.95
N ASP A 48 5.80 -4.48 11.69
CA ASP A 48 4.52 -3.81 11.89
C ASP A 48 3.43 -4.45 11.03
N ALA A 49 3.69 -4.59 9.72
CA ALA A 49 2.74 -5.18 8.79
C ALA A 49 2.44 -6.66 9.11
N LEU A 50 3.43 -7.45 9.52
CA LEU A 50 3.23 -8.88 9.84
C LEU A 50 2.36 -9.06 11.08
N VAL A 51 2.53 -8.23 12.12
CA VAL A 51 1.71 -8.28 13.33
C VAL A 51 0.28 -7.86 13.02
N ASP A 52 0.09 -6.73 12.32
CA ASP A 52 -1.25 -6.22 11.98
C ASP A 52 -1.99 -7.17 11.03
N LEU A 53 -1.34 -7.64 9.96
CA LEU A 53 -1.94 -8.62 9.03
C LEU A 53 -2.19 -9.97 9.69
N GLY A 54 -1.28 -10.43 10.55
CA GLY A 54 -1.47 -11.65 11.34
C GLY A 54 -2.70 -11.56 12.24
N TRP A 55 -2.89 -10.42 12.90
CA TRP A 55 -4.07 -10.17 13.72
C TRP A 55 -5.36 -10.11 12.90
N PHE A 56 -5.35 -9.43 11.74
CA PHE A 56 -6.51 -9.41 10.83
C PHE A 56 -6.84 -10.80 10.27
N ALA A 57 -5.83 -11.63 9.99
CA ALA A 57 -6.01 -13.01 9.57
C ALA A 57 -6.67 -13.83 10.69
N VAL A 58 -6.18 -13.72 11.93
CA VAL A 58 -6.77 -14.39 13.09
C VAL A 58 -8.23 -13.95 13.30
N GLN A 59 -8.52 -12.65 13.27
CA GLN A 59 -9.89 -12.16 13.39
C GLN A 59 -10.80 -12.70 12.30
N THR A 60 -10.32 -12.74 11.06
CA THR A 60 -11.07 -13.25 9.91
C THR A 60 -11.38 -14.73 10.05
N LEU A 61 -10.38 -15.55 10.40
CA LEU A 61 -10.59 -16.98 10.62
C LEU A 61 -11.53 -17.22 11.79
N ARG A 62 -11.41 -16.43 12.87
CA ARG A 62 -12.25 -16.56 14.06
C ARG A 62 -13.70 -16.15 13.80
N SER A 63 -13.94 -15.11 12.99
CA SER A 63 -15.30 -14.72 12.58
C SER A 63 -15.93 -15.80 11.70
N SER A 64 -15.22 -16.28 10.68
CA SER A 64 -15.72 -17.32 9.78
C SER A 64 -15.96 -18.65 10.50
N TRP A 65 -15.09 -19.02 11.46
CA TRP A 65 -15.29 -20.23 12.27
C TRP A 65 -16.47 -20.11 13.23
N ARG A 66 -16.67 -18.93 13.85
CA ARG A 66 -17.84 -18.65 14.68
C ARG A 66 -19.13 -18.71 13.87
N GLU A 67 -19.14 -18.12 12.67
CA GLU A 67 -20.28 -18.20 11.75
C GLU A 67 -20.59 -19.64 11.34
N TYR A 68 -19.57 -20.45 11.00
CA TYR A 68 -19.77 -21.86 10.70
C TYR A 68 -20.32 -22.65 11.89
N ARG A 69 -19.82 -22.38 13.10
CA ARG A 69 -20.24 -23.08 14.33
C ARG A 69 -21.61 -22.64 14.85
N HIS A 70 -21.97 -21.38 14.69
CA HIS A 70 -23.28 -20.84 15.10
C HIS A 70 -24.34 -20.89 13.98
N GLY A 71 -23.94 -21.06 12.73
CA GLY A 71 -24.82 -21.23 11.56
C GLY A 71 -25.53 -22.58 11.50
N GLN A 72 -25.33 -23.46 12.48
CA GLN A 72 -26.17 -24.63 12.72
C GLN A 72 -27.29 -24.40 13.75
N SER A 73 -27.38 -23.23 14.40
CA SER A 73 -28.30 -23.05 15.54
C SER A 73 -29.15 -21.77 15.58
N MET A 74 -29.14 -20.90 14.56
CA MET A 74 -30.01 -19.71 14.57
C MET A 74 -30.50 -19.37 13.16
N ASP A 75 -31.83 -19.32 13.04
CA ASP A 75 -32.57 -18.89 11.87
C ASP A 75 -32.14 -17.48 11.45
N SER A 76 -31.93 -17.30 10.14
CA SER A 76 -31.21 -16.15 9.57
C SER A 76 -32.00 -14.84 9.58
N GLY A 77 -33.25 -14.87 10.07
CA GLY A 77 -34.18 -13.74 10.05
C GLY A 77 -34.04 -12.72 11.19
N GLU A 78 -33.46 -13.08 12.35
CA GLU A 78 -33.50 -12.21 13.54
C GLU A 78 -32.28 -11.29 13.73
N ARG A 79 -31.13 -11.59 13.12
CA ARG A 79 -29.89 -10.82 13.34
C ARG A 79 -29.86 -9.43 12.69
N LEU A 80 -30.62 -9.20 11.63
CA LEU A 80 -30.65 -7.91 10.94
C LEU A 80 -31.45 -6.83 11.70
N ARG A 81 -32.24 -7.21 12.71
CA ARG A 81 -33.14 -6.28 13.42
C ARG A 81 -32.52 -5.56 14.61
N HIS A 82 -31.39 -6.02 15.15
CA HIS A 82 -30.95 -5.60 16.49
C HIS A 82 -29.73 -4.68 16.55
N GLU A 83 -29.09 -4.33 15.42
CA GLU A 83 -27.84 -3.56 15.45
C GLU A 83 -27.75 -2.39 14.45
N HIS A 84 -28.83 -2.08 13.72
CA HIS A 84 -28.85 -0.96 12.75
C HIS A 84 -30.13 -0.12 12.87
N ASP A 85 -29.99 1.20 12.68
CA ASP A 85 -31.11 2.13 12.50
C ASP A 85 -32.01 1.62 11.35
N PRO A 86 -33.33 1.39 11.57
CA PRO A 86 -34.25 0.89 10.56
C PRO A 86 -34.20 1.68 9.23
N ARG A 87 -33.86 2.97 9.28
CA ARG A 87 -33.77 3.83 8.09
C ARG A 87 -32.57 3.52 7.18
N GLU A 88 -31.48 2.99 7.74
CA GLU A 88 -30.30 2.58 6.96
C GLU A 88 -30.52 1.21 6.31
N VAL A 89 -31.26 0.31 6.95
CA VAL A 89 -31.54 -1.05 6.44
C VAL A 89 -32.49 -1.00 5.24
N ASP A 90 -33.51 -0.13 5.26
CA ASP A 90 -34.49 -0.01 4.17
C ASP A 90 -33.90 0.60 2.88
N SER A 91 -32.83 1.39 2.97
CA SER A 91 -32.14 1.92 1.78
C SER A 91 -31.12 0.94 1.20
N ILE A 92 -30.54 0.06 2.03
CA ILE A 92 -29.61 -1.00 1.62
C ILE A 92 -30.37 -2.21 1.04
N SER A 93 -31.54 -2.52 1.57
CA SER A 93 -32.36 -3.65 1.13
C SER A 93 -32.93 -3.48 -0.29
N GLY A 94 -33.16 -2.23 -0.73
CA GLY A 94 -33.65 -1.92 -2.08
C GLY A 94 -32.63 -2.11 -3.23
N ILE A 95 -31.36 -2.37 -2.92
CA ILE A 95 -30.28 -2.60 -3.90
C ILE A 95 -29.85 -4.09 -3.93
N GLN A 96 -30.39 -4.90 -3.02
CA GLN A 96 -30.07 -6.31 -2.96
C GLN A 96 -30.65 -7.01 -4.19
N SER A 97 -29.78 -7.67 -4.97
CA SER A 97 -30.20 -8.26 -6.24
C SER A 97 -31.33 -9.27 -6.04
N ASP A 98 -32.36 -9.17 -6.88
CA ASP A 98 -33.52 -10.08 -6.86
C ASP A 98 -33.13 -11.56 -7.00
N ASN A 99 -31.90 -11.84 -7.48
CA ASN A 99 -31.35 -13.19 -7.58
C ASN A 99 -29.87 -13.26 -7.13
N PRO A 100 -29.59 -13.57 -5.86
CA PRO A 100 -28.23 -13.61 -5.33
C PRO A 100 -27.37 -14.74 -5.92
N LEU A 101 -27.98 -15.83 -6.39
CA LEU A 101 -27.26 -16.93 -7.05
C LEU A 101 -26.74 -16.49 -8.42
N LEU A 102 -27.56 -15.80 -9.20
CA LEU A 102 -27.17 -15.26 -10.49
C LEU A 102 -26.04 -14.23 -10.33
N THR A 103 -26.12 -13.35 -9.33
CA THR A 103 -25.04 -12.40 -9.02
C THR A 103 -23.73 -13.11 -8.68
N ARG A 104 -23.76 -14.13 -7.81
CA ARG A 104 -22.56 -14.92 -7.47
C ARG A 104 -21.97 -15.62 -8.69
N PHE A 105 -22.82 -16.13 -9.58
CA PHE A 105 -22.41 -16.76 -10.82
C PHE A 105 -21.68 -15.77 -11.75
N TRP A 106 -22.26 -14.58 -11.99
CA TRP A 106 -21.61 -13.54 -12.80
C TRP A 106 -20.31 -13.03 -12.18
N LEU A 107 -20.25 -12.89 -10.86
CA LEU A 107 -19.02 -12.52 -10.15
C LEU A 107 -17.94 -13.59 -10.30
N ALA A 108 -18.30 -14.88 -10.24
CA ALA A 108 -17.36 -15.98 -10.46
C ALA A 108 -16.82 -15.98 -11.90
N ILE A 109 -17.70 -15.78 -12.89
CA ILE A 109 -17.29 -15.64 -14.30
C ILE A 109 -16.37 -14.43 -14.46
N GLY A 110 -16.74 -13.27 -13.91
CA GLY A 110 -15.93 -12.06 -13.96
C GLY A 110 -14.56 -12.24 -13.33
N LEU A 111 -14.47 -12.95 -12.21
CA LEU A 111 -13.20 -13.30 -11.57
C LEU A 111 -12.34 -14.19 -12.49
N LEU A 112 -12.91 -15.28 -13.02
CA LEU A 112 -12.18 -16.19 -13.92
C LEU A 112 -11.71 -15.47 -15.18
N LEU A 113 -12.55 -14.62 -15.77
CA LEU A 113 -12.20 -13.81 -16.94
C LEU A 113 -11.09 -12.80 -16.61
N SER A 114 -11.17 -12.14 -15.44
CA SER A 114 -10.13 -11.20 -15.00
C SER A 114 -8.78 -11.88 -14.79
N ILE A 115 -8.77 -13.10 -14.24
CA ILE A 115 -7.54 -13.91 -14.09
C ILE A 115 -7.01 -14.32 -15.47
N ALA A 116 -7.91 -14.75 -16.37
CA ALA A 116 -7.54 -15.12 -17.74
C ALA A 116 -6.95 -13.95 -18.54
N ILE A 117 -7.36 -12.71 -18.25
CA ILE A 117 -6.79 -11.48 -18.84
C ILE A 117 -5.49 -11.07 -18.13
N ALA A 118 -5.43 -11.21 -16.80
CA ALA A 118 -4.26 -10.80 -16.01
C ALA A 118 -2.99 -11.61 -16.37
N ILE A 119 -3.13 -12.91 -16.63
CA ILE A 119 -2.00 -13.78 -17.00
C ILE A 119 -1.26 -13.27 -18.26
N PRO A 120 -1.92 -13.10 -19.43
CA PRO A 120 -1.27 -12.55 -20.61
C PRO A 120 -0.85 -11.09 -20.42
N ALA A 121 -1.61 -10.29 -19.67
CA ALA A 121 -1.21 -8.90 -19.39
C ALA A 121 0.14 -8.79 -18.66
N VAL A 122 0.47 -9.77 -17.81
CA VAL A 122 1.80 -9.88 -17.17
C VAL A 122 2.82 -10.55 -18.11
N ALA A 123 2.41 -11.57 -18.85
CA ALA A 123 3.29 -12.33 -19.74
C ALA A 123 3.79 -11.51 -20.93
N LEU A 124 3.02 -10.56 -21.45
CA LEU A 124 3.44 -9.70 -22.57
C LEU A 124 4.68 -8.85 -22.23
N PRO A 125 4.71 -8.06 -21.13
CA PRO A 125 5.90 -7.29 -20.76
C PRO A 125 7.00 -8.12 -20.07
N PHE A 126 6.64 -9.15 -19.30
CA PHE A 126 7.59 -9.86 -18.42
C PHE A 126 7.84 -11.33 -18.77
N GLY A 127 7.17 -11.90 -19.77
CA GLY A 127 7.16 -13.35 -20.04
C GLY A 127 8.53 -13.96 -20.35
N ARG A 128 9.49 -13.15 -20.81
CA ARG A 128 10.90 -13.57 -20.98
C ARG A 128 11.57 -13.93 -19.65
N PHE A 129 11.15 -13.30 -18.55
CA PHE A 129 11.78 -13.42 -17.23
C PHE A 129 10.88 -14.09 -16.21
N MET A 130 9.57 -13.86 -16.29
CA MET A 130 8.57 -14.31 -15.32
C MET A 130 7.85 -15.56 -15.83
N PRO A 131 8.11 -16.74 -15.25
CA PRO A 131 7.39 -17.94 -15.64
C PRO A 131 5.90 -17.84 -15.31
N THR A 132 5.04 -18.31 -16.21
CA THR A 132 3.58 -18.25 -16.04
C THR A 132 3.09 -18.89 -14.74
N TYR A 133 3.73 -19.98 -14.28
CA TYR A 133 3.36 -20.62 -13.02
C TYR A 133 3.59 -19.70 -11.81
N VAL A 134 4.60 -18.82 -11.84
CA VAL A 134 4.83 -17.83 -10.77
C VAL A 134 3.76 -16.76 -10.78
N THR A 135 3.32 -16.33 -11.97
CA THR A 135 2.20 -15.37 -12.13
C THR A 135 0.92 -15.96 -11.55
N VAL A 136 0.56 -17.19 -11.93
CA VAL A 136 -0.63 -17.89 -11.42
C VAL A 136 -0.54 -18.06 -9.90
N PHE A 137 0.62 -18.47 -9.40
CA PHE A 137 0.86 -18.62 -7.97
C PHE A 137 0.72 -17.30 -7.20
N ALA A 138 1.28 -16.20 -7.72
CA ALA A 138 1.14 -14.87 -7.12
C ALA A 138 -0.32 -14.40 -7.09
N ILE A 139 -1.09 -14.64 -8.17
CA ILE A 139 -2.53 -14.35 -8.21
C ILE A 139 -3.27 -15.15 -7.13
N ILE A 140 -3.04 -16.46 -7.02
CA ILE A 140 -3.71 -17.31 -6.03
C ILE A 140 -3.42 -16.82 -4.61
N ILE A 141 -2.17 -16.48 -4.30
CA ILE A 141 -1.80 -15.92 -3.00
C ILE A 141 -2.45 -14.55 -2.78
N SER A 142 -2.59 -13.72 -3.83
CA SER A 142 -3.17 -12.39 -3.69
C SER A 142 -4.63 -12.41 -3.26
N LEU A 143 -5.43 -13.41 -3.68
CA LEU A 143 -6.87 -13.48 -3.38
C LEU A 143 -7.21 -13.37 -1.88
N PRO A 144 -6.66 -14.20 -0.98
CA PRO A 144 -6.89 -14.03 0.46
C PRO A 144 -6.26 -12.75 1.02
N LEU A 145 -5.15 -12.26 0.43
CA LEU A 145 -4.54 -11.00 0.85
C LEU A 145 -5.44 -9.79 0.51
N CYS A 146 -6.17 -9.82 -0.60
CA CYS A 146 -7.15 -8.81 -0.97
C CYS A 146 -8.26 -8.70 0.09
N ILE A 147 -8.77 -9.83 0.60
CA ILE A 147 -9.78 -9.84 1.67
C ILE A 147 -9.25 -9.13 2.92
N MET A 148 -7.98 -9.36 3.27
CA MET A 148 -7.35 -8.64 4.38
C MET A 148 -7.20 -7.15 4.10
N GLY A 149 -6.81 -6.78 2.87
CA GLY A 149 -6.74 -5.38 2.44
C GLY A 149 -8.09 -4.67 2.58
N VAL A 150 -9.17 -5.28 2.08
CA VAL A 150 -10.55 -4.79 2.20
C VAL A 150 -10.94 -4.59 3.66
N LYS A 151 -10.68 -5.57 4.54
CA LYS A 151 -11.00 -5.47 5.97
C LYS A 151 -10.17 -4.40 6.69
N ALA A 152 -8.88 -4.30 6.38
CA ALA A 152 -8.01 -3.30 6.97
C ALA A 152 -8.50 -1.89 6.59
N VAL A 153 -8.80 -1.67 5.30
CA VAL A 153 -9.39 -0.41 4.82
C VAL A 153 -10.72 -0.14 5.51
N GLY A 154 -11.60 -1.15 5.62
CA GLY A 154 -12.93 -0.96 6.19
C GLY A 154 -12.93 -0.66 7.70
N THR A 155 -11.89 -1.09 8.41
CA THR A 155 -11.79 -0.91 9.87
C THR A 155 -10.89 0.24 10.30
N THR A 156 -9.90 0.61 9.47
CA THR A 156 -8.85 1.58 9.84
C THR A 156 -8.67 2.70 8.82
N ASP A 157 -9.45 2.70 7.74
CA ASP A 157 -9.28 3.61 6.61
C ASP A 157 -7.86 3.59 5.99
N HIS A 158 -7.16 2.47 6.18
CA HIS A 158 -5.79 2.30 5.71
C HIS A 158 -5.62 0.96 4.99
N ASN A 159 -5.05 1.02 3.78
CA ASN A 159 -4.69 -0.16 3.02
C ASN A 159 -3.23 -0.56 3.32
N PRO A 160 -2.97 -1.71 3.98
CA PRO A 160 -1.62 -2.20 4.26
C PRO A 160 -0.96 -2.82 3.01
N ALA A 161 -1.10 -2.16 1.86
CA ALA A 161 -0.69 -2.61 0.53
C ALA A 161 0.78 -3.03 0.50
N SER A 162 1.66 -2.20 1.06
CA SER A 162 3.09 -2.50 1.15
C SER A 162 3.38 -3.74 2.01
N GLY A 163 2.61 -3.97 3.07
CA GLY A 163 2.71 -5.16 3.91
C GLY A 163 2.29 -6.42 3.16
N ILE A 164 1.14 -6.36 2.50
CA ILE A 164 0.58 -7.43 1.66
C ILE A 164 1.56 -7.81 0.55
N ALA A 165 2.10 -6.82 -0.16
CA ALA A 165 3.09 -7.01 -1.21
C ALA A 165 4.32 -7.76 -0.67
N LYS A 166 4.84 -7.35 0.48
CA LYS A 166 6.03 -7.96 1.10
C LYS A 166 5.79 -9.39 1.58
N ILE A 167 4.60 -9.71 2.08
CA ILE A 167 4.24 -11.11 2.40
C ILE A 167 4.28 -11.94 1.11
N CYS A 168 3.70 -11.45 0.02
CA CYS A 168 3.79 -12.13 -1.28
C CYS A 168 5.25 -12.30 -1.73
N GLN A 169 6.07 -11.24 -1.64
CA GLN A 169 7.50 -11.29 -1.94
C GLN A 169 8.22 -12.37 -1.12
N LEU A 170 7.97 -12.45 0.19
CA LEU A 170 8.60 -13.45 1.06
C LEU A 170 8.19 -14.89 0.70
N ILE A 171 6.90 -15.12 0.38
CA ILE A 171 6.40 -16.45 -0.01
C ILE A 171 6.98 -16.85 -1.37
N VAL A 172 6.90 -15.97 -2.37
CA VAL A 172 7.39 -16.21 -3.72
C VAL A 172 8.93 -16.36 -3.74
N GLY A 173 9.63 -15.65 -2.87
CA GLY A 173 11.09 -15.79 -2.68
C GLY A 173 11.52 -17.18 -2.22
N ARG A 174 10.62 -18.00 -1.64
CA ARG A 174 10.88 -19.41 -1.32
C ARG A 174 10.62 -20.36 -2.48
N VAL A 175 9.80 -19.95 -3.43
CA VAL A 175 9.48 -20.75 -4.62
C VAL A 175 10.51 -20.55 -5.72
N ILE A 176 11.10 -19.35 -5.83
CA ILE A 176 12.09 -19.03 -6.86
C ILE A 176 13.50 -19.39 -6.38
N PRO A 177 14.23 -20.27 -7.10
CA PRO A 177 15.63 -20.54 -6.80
C PRO A 177 16.50 -19.28 -6.85
N ARG A 178 17.39 -19.11 -5.86
CA ARG A 178 18.31 -17.97 -5.77
C ARG A 178 19.25 -17.84 -6.97
N SER A 179 19.57 -18.95 -7.62
CA SER A 179 20.43 -19.04 -8.79
C SER A 179 19.74 -18.61 -10.09
N LYS A 180 18.42 -18.40 -10.10
CA LYS A 180 17.69 -18.00 -11.30
C LYS A 180 18.09 -16.57 -11.70
N PRO A 181 18.44 -16.34 -12.99
CA PRO A 181 18.57 -14.99 -13.52
C PRO A 181 17.29 -14.18 -13.23
N HIS A 182 17.45 -12.90 -12.90
CA HIS A 182 16.33 -11.98 -12.64
C HIS A 182 15.42 -12.35 -11.47
N ALA A 183 15.84 -13.21 -10.52
CA ALA A 183 15.04 -13.59 -9.36
C ALA A 183 14.43 -12.38 -8.60
N LYS A 184 15.19 -11.29 -8.45
CA LYS A 184 14.71 -10.02 -7.86
C LYS A 184 13.56 -9.38 -8.64
N LEU A 185 13.64 -9.36 -9.97
CA LEU A 185 12.60 -8.79 -10.82
C LEU A 185 11.32 -9.65 -10.77
N ILE A 186 11.46 -10.98 -10.85
CA ILE A 186 10.31 -11.90 -10.74
C ILE A 186 9.61 -11.70 -9.38
N ASN A 187 10.39 -11.60 -8.31
CA ASN A 187 9.87 -11.34 -6.96
C ASN A 187 9.16 -9.98 -6.85
N LEU A 188 9.74 -8.94 -7.46
CA LEU A 188 9.15 -7.59 -7.51
C LEU A 188 7.79 -7.59 -8.22
N VAL A 189 7.70 -8.22 -9.39
CA VAL A 189 6.45 -8.29 -10.17
C VAL A 189 5.40 -9.10 -9.41
N ALA A 190 5.77 -10.21 -8.77
CA ALA A 190 4.84 -10.99 -7.95
C ALA A 190 4.29 -10.20 -6.74
N GLY A 191 5.15 -9.41 -6.08
CA GLY A 191 4.72 -8.47 -5.04
C GLY A 191 3.75 -7.41 -5.57
N GLY A 192 4.03 -6.86 -6.77
CA GLY A 192 3.18 -5.87 -7.42
C GLY A 192 1.79 -6.41 -7.80
N ILE A 193 1.69 -7.67 -8.23
CA ILE A 193 0.40 -8.34 -8.48
C ILE A 193 -0.45 -8.37 -7.20
N ALA A 194 0.16 -8.76 -6.08
CA ALA A 194 -0.54 -8.83 -4.80
C ALA A 194 -0.94 -7.44 -4.28
N GLU A 195 -0.06 -6.46 -4.42
CA GLU A 195 -0.36 -5.08 -4.04
C GLU A 195 -1.52 -4.50 -4.84
N ALA A 196 -1.47 -4.61 -6.17
CA ALA A 196 -2.48 -4.07 -7.06
C ALA A 196 -3.86 -4.63 -6.74
N GLY A 197 -3.96 -5.95 -6.49
CA GLY A 197 -5.20 -6.60 -6.07
C GLY A 197 -5.72 -6.05 -4.73
N ALA A 198 -4.85 -5.93 -3.73
CA ALA A 198 -5.24 -5.46 -2.40
C ALA A 198 -5.64 -3.98 -2.38
N VAL A 199 -4.91 -3.12 -3.09
CA VAL A 199 -5.23 -1.69 -3.25
C VAL A 199 -6.56 -1.53 -3.94
N GLN A 200 -6.73 -2.17 -5.10
CA GLN A 200 -7.92 -2.00 -5.92
C GLN A 200 -9.18 -2.55 -5.23
N SER A 201 -9.08 -3.69 -4.55
CA SER A 201 -10.21 -4.25 -3.81
C SER A 201 -10.65 -3.36 -2.65
N GLY A 202 -9.70 -2.77 -1.92
CA GLY A 202 -9.99 -1.80 -0.85
C GLY A 202 -10.68 -0.54 -1.37
N PHE A 203 -10.17 0.06 -2.45
CA PHE A 203 -10.79 1.23 -3.08
C PHE A 203 -12.15 0.92 -3.69
N MET A 204 -12.32 -0.25 -4.31
CA MET A 204 -13.61 -0.69 -4.85
C MET A 204 -14.68 -0.75 -3.74
N MET A 205 -14.35 -1.33 -2.58
CA MET A 205 -15.25 -1.36 -1.42
C MET A 205 -15.63 0.05 -0.96
N GLN A 206 -14.66 0.96 -0.82
CA GLN A 206 -14.92 2.34 -0.42
C GLN A 206 -15.80 3.07 -1.43
N ASN A 207 -15.49 2.94 -2.73
CA ASN A 207 -16.25 3.57 -3.81
C ASN A 207 -17.71 3.10 -3.79
N PHE A 208 -17.95 1.79 -3.70
CA PHE A 208 -19.32 1.27 -3.62
C PHE A 208 -20.06 1.72 -2.36
N LYS A 209 -19.39 1.80 -1.20
CA LYS A 209 -20.00 2.32 0.02
C LYS A 209 -20.36 3.81 -0.13
N THR A 210 -19.48 4.62 -0.71
CA THR A 210 -19.75 6.04 -0.99
C THR A 210 -20.88 6.20 -2.00
N GLY A 211 -20.88 5.39 -3.06
CA GLY A 211 -21.93 5.40 -4.07
C GLY A 211 -23.29 5.02 -3.49
N LEU A 212 -23.33 4.00 -2.62
CA LEU A 212 -24.52 3.63 -1.84
C LEU A 212 -25.02 4.80 -0.98
N LEU A 213 -24.14 5.47 -0.24
CA LEU A 213 -24.49 6.64 0.58
C LEU A 213 -24.97 7.84 -0.26
N SER A 214 -24.53 7.92 -1.52
CA SER A 214 -24.89 9.00 -2.45
C SER A 214 -26.07 8.63 -3.37
N GLY A 215 -26.68 7.45 -3.19
CA GLY A 215 -27.80 6.97 -4.03
C GLY A 215 -27.40 6.64 -5.48
N SER A 216 -26.12 6.40 -5.76
CA SER A 216 -25.62 6.06 -7.10
C SER A 216 -25.84 4.58 -7.43
N SER A 217 -26.26 4.28 -8.66
CA SER A 217 -26.41 2.90 -9.14
C SER A 217 -25.07 2.13 -9.09
N PRO A 218 -25.02 0.90 -8.52
CA PRO A 218 -23.82 0.07 -8.52
C PRO A 218 -23.34 -0.31 -9.93
N ASP A 219 -24.26 -0.57 -10.85
CA ASP A 219 -23.91 -0.96 -12.22
C ASP A 219 -23.21 0.18 -12.95
N THR A 220 -23.74 1.40 -12.83
CA THR A 220 -23.12 2.60 -13.41
C THR A 220 -21.73 2.85 -12.83
N GLN A 221 -21.55 2.65 -11.51
CA GLN A 221 -20.24 2.75 -10.88
C GLN A 221 -19.27 1.69 -11.41
N PHE A 222 -19.72 0.45 -11.55
CA PHE A 222 -18.89 -0.65 -12.06
C PHE A 222 -18.41 -0.38 -13.50
N PHE A 223 -19.32 -0.06 -14.42
CA PHE A 223 -18.96 0.24 -15.80
C PHE A 223 -18.15 1.53 -15.93
N GLY A 224 -18.47 2.56 -15.14
CA GLY A 224 -17.69 3.79 -15.08
C GLY A 224 -16.25 3.54 -14.64
N GLN A 225 -16.05 2.69 -13.63
CA GLN A 225 -14.71 2.31 -13.17
C GLN A 225 -13.97 1.43 -14.19
N LEU A 226 -14.64 0.53 -14.91
CA LEU A 226 -14.02 -0.25 -15.98
C LEU A 226 -13.49 0.65 -17.10
N ILE A 227 -14.32 1.57 -17.59
CA ILE A 227 -13.94 2.53 -18.64
C ILE A 227 -12.81 3.44 -18.14
N GLY A 228 -12.97 4.01 -16.94
CA GLY A 228 -11.96 4.87 -16.32
C GLY A 228 -10.63 4.16 -16.09
N SER A 229 -10.64 2.90 -15.65
CA SER A 229 -9.43 2.11 -15.45
C SER A 229 -8.73 1.78 -16.76
N PHE A 230 -9.50 1.47 -17.82
CA PHE A 230 -8.93 1.18 -19.14
C PHE A 230 -8.26 2.42 -19.75
N ILE A 231 -8.97 3.55 -19.80
CA ILE A 231 -8.42 4.82 -20.31
C ILE A 231 -7.25 5.29 -19.43
N GLY A 232 -7.42 5.20 -18.10
CA GLY A 232 -6.41 5.56 -17.12
C GLY A 232 -5.12 4.76 -17.27
N ALA A 233 -5.20 3.45 -17.54
CA ALA A 233 -4.03 2.61 -17.77
C ALA A 233 -3.24 3.05 -19.02
N ILE A 234 -3.94 3.38 -20.12
CA ILE A 234 -3.31 3.88 -21.35
C ILE A 234 -2.63 5.23 -21.08
N LEU A 235 -3.36 6.18 -20.48
CA LEU A 235 -2.86 7.53 -20.21
C LEU A 235 -1.69 7.52 -19.23
N ALA A 236 -1.79 6.76 -18.14
CA ALA A 236 -0.72 6.63 -17.16
C ALA A 236 0.56 6.02 -17.78
N SER A 237 0.41 5.02 -18.65
CA SER A 237 1.53 4.41 -19.37
C SER A 237 2.18 5.40 -20.35
N ALA A 238 1.37 6.19 -21.07
CA ALA A 238 1.86 7.23 -21.98
C ALA A 238 2.60 8.34 -21.23
N LEU A 239 2.05 8.83 -20.12
CA LEU A 239 2.68 9.83 -19.26
C LEU A 239 3.99 9.31 -18.67
N TYR A 240 4.02 8.07 -18.18
CA TYR A 240 5.26 7.45 -17.70
C TYR A 240 6.33 7.39 -18.80
N ARG A 241 5.95 6.99 -20.03
CA ARG A 241 6.86 6.99 -21.19
C ARG A 241 7.39 8.39 -21.49
N LEU A 242 6.54 9.42 -21.45
CA LEU A 242 6.94 10.81 -21.66
C LEU A 242 7.97 11.25 -20.62
N TYR A 243 7.67 11.05 -19.33
CA TYR A 243 8.61 11.34 -18.23
C TYR A 243 9.95 10.63 -18.42
N SER A 244 9.95 9.34 -18.75
CA SER A 244 11.18 8.54 -18.92
C SER A 244 11.98 8.87 -20.18
N THR A 245 11.37 9.54 -21.17
CA THR A 245 12.06 9.97 -22.40
C THR A 245 12.71 11.33 -22.20
N VAL A 246 12.03 12.22 -21.47
CA VAL A 246 12.49 13.59 -21.21
C VAL A 246 13.53 13.60 -20.08
N TYR A 247 13.26 12.87 -18.99
CA TYR A 247 14.12 12.87 -17.81
C TYR A 247 14.81 11.51 -17.63
N ASN A 248 16.10 11.57 -17.31
CA ASN A 248 16.82 10.42 -16.80
C ASN A 248 16.42 10.19 -15.33
N ILE A 249 15.59 9.19 -15.07
CA ILE A 249 15.10 8.85 -13.72
C ILE A 249 15.82 7.57 -13.25
N PRO A 250 16.39 7.53 -12.03
CA PRO A 250 16.37 8.57 -11.01
C PRO A 250 17.42 9.67 -11.22
N ASN A 251 17.11 10.88 -10.78
CA ASN A 251 18.04 12.01 -10.67
C ASN A 251 17.81 12.80 -9.37
N ASP A 252 18.51 13.92 -9.19
CA ASP A 252 18.42 14.73 -7.97
C ASP A 252 17.02 15.31 -7.72
N THR A 253 16.29 15.63 -8.80
CA THR A 253 14.91 16.13 -8.75
C THR A 253 13.91 14.98 -8.57
N PHE A 254 14.02 13.95 -9.41
CA PHE A 254 13.13 12.78 -9.45
C PHE A 254 13.78 11.58 -8.76
N GLN A 255 13.84 11.63 -7.43
CA GLN A 255 14.29 10.51 -6.62
C GLN A 255 13.21 9.42 -6.53
N VAL A 256 13.63 8.15 -6.48
CA VAL A 256 12.73 6.98 -6.38
C VAL A 256 12.92 6.18 -5.07
N PRO A 257 12.83 6.82 -3.89
CA PRO A 257 13.11 6.19 -2.59
C PRO A 257 12.34 4.89 -2.37
N SER A 258 11.04 4.90 -2.66
CA SER A 258 10.17 3.73 -2.53
C SER A 258 10.65 2.57 -3.41
N GLY A 259 11.16 2.85 -4.61
CA GLY A 259 11.72 1.83 -5.51
C GLY A 259 12.90 1.07 -4.88
N TYR A 260 13.74 1.76 -4.11
CA TYR A 260 14.84 1.12 -3.38
C TYR A 260 14.35 0.25 -2.22
N VAL A 261 13.31 0.67 -1.48
CA VAL A 261 12.69 -0.15 -0.42
C VAL A 261 12.09 -1.43 -1.00
N TRP A 262 11.47 -1.33 -2.17
CA TRP A 262 10.91 -2.47 -2.90
C TRP A 262 11.98 -3.41 -3.43
N ARG A 263 13.04 -2.86 -4.01
CA ARG A 263 14.22 -3.63 -4.44
C ARG A 263 14.89 -4.34 -3.25
N ALA A 264 15.03 -3.67 -2.11
CA ALA A 264 15.58 -4.26 -0.89
C ALA A 264 14.69 -5.39 -0.35
N GLY A 265 13.37 -5.23 -0.40
CA GLY A 265 12.41 -6.30 -0.06
C GLY A 265 12.56 -7.53 -0.97
N ALA A 266 12.72 -7.31 -2.28
CA ALA A 266 12.96 -8.39 -3.23
C ALA A 266 14.32 -9.08 -2.97
N ALA A 267 15.38 -8.30 -2.73
CA ALA A 267 16.72 -8.80 -2.39
C ALA A 267 16.71 -9.65 -1.12
N LEU A 268 16.04 -9.18 -0.05
CA LEU A 268 15.85 -9.93 1.19
C LEU A 268 15.13 -11.26 0.93
N SER A 269 14.07 -11.22 0.13
CA SER A 269 13.21 -12.38 -0.12
C SER A 269 13.93 -13.47 -0.90
N VAL A 270 14.82 -13.11 -1.82
CA VAL A 270 15.67 -14.07 -2.56
C VAL A 270 16.94 -14.44 -1.79
N GLY A 271 17.15 -13.91 -0.58
CA GLY A 271 18.27 -14.25 0.30
C GLY A 271 19.61 -13.66 -0.12
N GLU A 272 19.62 -12.48 -0.70
CA GLU A 272 20.84 -11.67 -0.87
C GLU A 272 21.37 -11.25 0.51
N GLY A 273 22.70 -11.17 0.65
CA GLY A 273 23.34 -10.79 1.91
C GLY A 273 22.95 -9.39 2.37
N LEU A 274 22.96 -9.17 3.68
CA LEU A 274 22.69 -7.87 4.29
C LEU A 274 24.01 -7.11 4.52
N PRO A 275 24.02 -5.77 4.41
CA PRO A 275 25.19 -4.97 4.76
C PRO A 275 25.61 -5.17 6.22
N GLU A 276 26.84 -4.78 6.55
CA GLU A 276 27.38 -4.97 7.90
C GLU A 276 26.49 -4.33 8.98
N LYS A 277 26.32 -5.03 10.11
CA LYS A 277 25.50 -4.65 11.28
C LYS A 277 24.00 -4.43 11.03
N THR A 278 23.55 -4.41 9.79
CA THR A 278 22.14 -4.34 9.40
C THR A 278 21.29 -5.46 10.03
N PRO A 279 21.71 -6.73 10.10
CA PRO A 279 20.89 -7.78 10.71
C PRO A 279 20.60 -7.51 12.20
N VAL A 280 21.60 -7.02 12.94
CA VAL A 280 21.47 -6.75 14.38
C VAL A 280 20.50 -5.59 14.62
N PHE A 281 20.73 -4.45 13.97
CA PHE A 281 19.84 -3.29 14.08
C PHE A 281 18.44 -3.60 13.53
N GLY A 282 18.36 -4.36 12.44
CA GLY A 282 17.11 -4.81 11.84
C GLY A 282 16.28 -5.66 12.80
N ILE A 283 16.89 -6.63 13.50
CA ILE A 283 16.19 -7.45 14.51
C ILE A 283 15.72 -6.59 15.67
N VAL A 284 16.56 -5.70 16.21
CA VAL A 284 16.18 -4.81 17.32
C VAL A 284 14.97 -3.94 16.94
N VAL A 285 15.03 -3.33 15.75
CA VAL A 285 13.94 -2.49 15.24
C VAL A 285 12.69 -3.30 14.92
N ALA A 286 12.83 -4.51 14.37
CA ALA A 286 11.71 -5.42 14.13
C ALA A 286 11.02 -5.84 15.44
N LEU A 287 11.78 -6.18 16.47
CA LEU A 287 11.21 -6.52 17.79
C LEU A 287 10.51 -5.33 18.42
N LEU A 288 11.11 -4.13 18.33
CA LEU A 288 10.52 -2.91 18.85
C LEU A 288 9.18 -2.59 18.16
N PHE A 289 9.15 -2.53 16.83
CA PHE A 289 7.93 -2.21 16.10
C PHE A 289 6.89 -3.33 16.12
N GLY A 290 7.33 -4.60 16.17
CA GLY A 290 6.44 -5.73 16.41
C GLY A 290 5.77 -5.64 17.79
N SER A 291 6.51 -5.25 18.82
CA SER A 291 5.96 -5.04 20.17
C SER A 291 4.99 -3.84 20.21
N PHE A 292 5.29 -2.76 19.50
CA PHE A 292 4.40 -1.61 19.36
C PHE A 292 3.10 -1.98 18.65
N ALA A 293 3.17 -2.74 17.55
CA ALA A 293 1.98 -3.24 16.87
C ALA A 293 1.13 -4.13 17.78
N ALA A 294 1.76 -5.08 18.48
CA ALA A 294 1.07 -5.93 19.44
C ALA A 294 0.41 -5.13 20.58
N MET A 295 1.09 -4.09 21.08
CA MET A 295 0.58 -3.21 22.12
C MET A 295 -0.61 -2.38 21.62
N ARG A 296 -0.59 -1.86 20.38
CA ARG A 296 -1.75 -1.18 19.77
C ARG A 296 -2.94 -2.11 19.67
N ILE A 297 -2.73 -3.36 19.25
CA ILE A 297 -3.77 -4.38 19.18
C ILE A 297 -4.35 -4.66 20.57
N ALA A 298 -3.50 -4.83 21.58
CA ALA A 298 -3.92 -5.13 22.94
C ALA A 298 -4.71 -3.98 23.60
N LEU A 299 -4.32 -2.72 23.32
CA LEU A 299 -4.98 -1.54 23.87
C LEU A 299 -6.26 -1.15 23.12
N GLY A 300 -6.47 -1.65 21.89
CA GLY A 300 -7.64 -1.37 21.08
C GLY A 300 -7.91 0.14 20.89
N LYS A 301 -9.13 0.57 21.18
CA LYS A 301 -9.59 1.98 21.01
C LYS A 301 -9.19 2.92 22.16
N SER A 302 -8.27 2.51 23.04
CA SER A 302 -7.77 3.36 24.11
C SER A 302 -7.10 4.63 23.57
N LYS A 303 -7.24 5.76 24.26
CA LYS A 303 -6.53 7.02 23.89
C LYS A 303 -5.00 6.83 23.82
N TRP A 304 -4.48 5.88 24.58
CA TRP A 304 -3.06 5.55 24.62
C TRP A 304 -2.55 4.89 23.33
N SER A 305 -3.41 4.20 22.57
CA SER A 305 -2.98 3.56 21.32
C SER A 305 -2.55 4.57 20.26
N ALA A 306 -3.11 5.78 20.29
CA ALA A 306 -2.75 6.89 19.40
C ALA A 306 -1.31 7.41 19.57
N PHE A 307 -0.70 7.18 20.75
CA PHE A 307 0.68 7.62 21.02
C PHE A 307 1.73 6.57 20.64
N ILE A 308 1.31 5.36 20.28
CA ILE A 308 2.24 4.28 19.95
C ILE A 308 2.70 4.43 18.50
N PRO A 309 4.01 4.53 18.23
CA PRO A 309 4.52 4.68 16.87
C PRO A 309 4.12 3.51 15.97
N MET A 310 3.70 3.82 14.74
CA MET A 310 3.46 2.84 13.67
C MET A 310 4.72 2.68 12.79
N GLY A 311 5.06 1.44 12.45
CA GLY A 311 6.26 1.11 11.68
C GLY A 311 6.23 1.65 10.26
N ILE A 312 5.07 1.59 9.58
CA ILE A 312 4.94 2.13 8.21
C ILE A 312 5.27 3.63 8.13
N PRO A 313 4.55 4.55 8.80
CA PRO A 313 4.85 5.98 8.71
C PRO A 313 6.18 6.34 9.38
N PHE A 314 6.69 5.54 10.33
CA PHE A 314 8.05 5.72 10.83
C PHE A 314 9.06 5.50 9.70
N SER A 315 8.97 4.36 9.01
CA SER A 315 9.87 4.03 7.92
C SER A 315 9.78 4.97 6.73
N VAL A 316 8.57 5.42 6.36
CA VAL A 316 8.36 6.45 5.33
C VAL A 316 9.14 7.72 5.66
N GLY A 317 9.20 8.12 6.93
CA GLY A 317 10.01 9.27 7.36
C GLY A 317 11.52 9.02 7.30
N MET A 318 11.95 7.77 7.45
CA MET A 318 13.37 7.39 7.49
C MET A 318 13.99 7.32 6.09
N TYR A 319 13.29 6.77 5.09
CA TYR A 319 13.86 6.63 3.74
C TYR A 319 13.63 7.87 2.84
N ASN A 320 12.63 8.69 3.14
CA ASN A 320 12.40 9.95 2.43
C ASN A 320 13.36 11.02 2.93
N ALA A 321 13.67 12.00 2.06
CA ALA A 321 14.48 13.13 2.46
C ALA A 321 13.79 13.95 3.57
N PRO A 322 14.55 14.56 4.49
CA PRO A 322 13.97 15.34 5.60
C PRO A 322 13.02 16.45 5.14
N SER A 323 13.33 17.12 4.02
CA SER A 323 12.48 18.17 3.43
C SER A 323 11.04 17.72 3.24
N PHE A 324 10.83 16.52 2.69
CA PHE A 324 9.49 15.94 2.48
C PHE A 324 8.73 15.68 3.78
N THR A 325 9.43 15.29 4.84
CA THR A 325 8.78 14.97 6.12
C THR A 325 8.54 16.21 6.97
N LEU A 326 9.47 17.17 6.96
CA LEU A 326 9.34 18.42 7.69
C LEU A 326 8.16 19.25 7.17
N VAL A 327 8.01 19.36 5.85
CA VAL A 327 6.85 20.06 5.25
C VAL A 327 5.54 19.40 5.63
N ARG A 328 5.46 18.06 5.63
CA ARG A 328 4.27 17.32 6.09
C ARG A 328 3.99 17.53 7.58
N ALA A 329 5.03 17.58 8.42
CA ALA A 329 4.87 17.86 9.84
C ALA A 329 4.34 19.28 10.07
N MET A 330 4.85 20.28 9.34
CA MET A 330 4.32 21.64 9.36
C MET A 330 2.86 21.69 8.90
N GLY A 331 2.51 20.99 7.81
CA GLY A 331 1.13 20.87 7.35
C GLY A 331 0.20 20.24 8.41
N GLY A 332 0.66 19.21 9.10
CA GLY A 332 -0.09 18.59 10.22
C GLY A 332 -0.26 19.53 11.42
N LEU A 333 0.74 20.34 11.74
CA LEU A 333 0.63 21.39 12.77
C LEU A 333 -0.36 22.48 12.35
N ALA A 334 -0.34 22.88 11.08
CA ALA A 334 -1.30 23.83 10.52
C ALA A 334 -2.74 23.29 10.58
N GLN A 335 -2.94 22.02 10.21
CA GLN A 335 -4.22 21.33 10.35
C GLN A 335 -4.66 21.29 11.82
N TRP A 336 -3.79 20.87 12.74
CA TRP A 336 -4.10 20.84 14.17
C TRP A 336 -4.50 22.21 14.69
N TYR A 337 -3.79 23.27 14.30
CA TYR A 337 -4.12 24.64 14.68
C TYR A 337 -5.49 25.07 14.10
N TRP A 338 -5.74 24.77 12.83
CA TRP A 338 -7.00 25.07 12.14
C TRP A 338 -8.22 24.40 12.78
N THR A 339 -8.12 23.10 13.07
CA THR A 339 -9.24 22.32 13.62
C THR A 339 -9.36 22.50 15.13
N SER A 340 -8.25 22.55 15.87
CA SER A 340 -8.28 22.56 17.34
C SER A 340 -8.31 23.96 17.93
N ARG A 341 -7.63 24.95 17.33
CA ARG A 341 -7.61 26.33 17.85
C ARG A 341 -8.64 27.21 17.18
N MET A 342 -8.74 27.15 15.85
CA MET A 342 -9.70 27.98 15.11
C MET A 342 -11.10 27.34 15.02
N GLN A 343 -11.25 26.07 15.39
CA GLN A 343 -12.54 25.34 15.36
C GLN A 343 -13.23 25.43 13.99
N ARG A 344 -12.43 25.41 12.92
CA ARG A 344 -12.90 25.47 11.53
C ARG A 344 -13.03 24.07 10.96
N SER A 345 -13.89 23.94 9.95
CA SER A 345 -14.11 22.67 9.26
C SER A 345 -12.83 22.12 8.65
N GLU A 346 -12.55 20.85 8.95
CA GLU A 346 -11.48 20.08 8.31
C GLU A 346 -11.70 19.94 6.81
N THR A 347 -12.96 19.81 6.38
CA THR A 347 -13.32 19.65 4.96
C THR A 347 -12.83 20.82 4.12
N SER A 348 -12.96 22.06 4.60
CA SER A 348 -12.50 23.25 3.87
C SER A 348 -10.98 23.24 3.66
N LEU A 349 -10.22 22.86 4.69
CA LEU A 349 -8.77 22.75 4.60
C LEU A 349 -8.37 21.60 3.66
N MET A 350 -9.07 20.47 3.72
CA MET A 350 -8.85 19.33 2.85
C MET A 350 -9.09 19.69 1.37
N VAL A 351 -10.21 20.36 1.06
CA VAL A 351 -10.54 20.83 -0.29
C VAL A 351 -9.45 21.78 -0.81
N PHE A 352 -9.00 22.73 0.02
CA PHE A 352 -7.92 23.64 -0.34
C PHE A 352 -6.61 22.90 -0.62
N ALA A 353 -6.19 21.97 0.25
CA ALA A 353 -4.99 21.17 0.07
C ALA A 353 -5.06 20.29 -1.18
N CYS A 354 -6.21 19.66 -1.45
CA CYS A 354 -6.44 18.90 -2.67
C CYS A 354 -6.30 19.79 -3.93
N GLY A 355 -6.81 21.02 -3.89
CA GLY A 355 -6.65 21.99 -4.98
C GLY A 355 -5.18 22.34 -5.26
N LEU A 356 -4.37 22.53 -4.21
CA LEU A 356 -2.93 22.78 -4.36
C LEU A 356 -2.19 21.59 -4.98
N VAL A 357 -2.46 20.36 -4.49
CA VAL A 357 -1.83 19.14 -5.00
C VAL A 357 -2.24 18.87 -6.46
N LEU A 358 -3.51 19.07 -6.79
CA LEU A 358 -4.00 18.94 -8.17
C LEU A 358 -3.36 20.00 -9.08
N GLY A 359 -3.26 21.25 -8.61
CA GLY A 359 -2.64 22.35 -9.34
C GLY A 359 -1.17 22.08 -9.66
N GLU A 360 -0.39 21.60 -8.67
CA GLU A 360 1.00 21.18 -8.87
C GLU A 360 1.10 20.05 -9.91
N GLY A 361 0.26 19.03 -9.81
CA GLY A 361 0.24 17.91 -10.75
C GLY A 361 -0.07 18.33 -12.19
N LEU A 362 -1.06 19.20 -12.39
CA LEU A 362 -1.42 19.74 -13.70
C LEU A 362 -0.29 20.63 -14.26
N ALA A 363 0.28 21.52 -13.44
CA ALA A 363 1.40 22.36 -13.83
C ALA A 363 2.63 21.52 -14.21
N SER A 364 2.91 20.43 -13.48
CA SER A 364 4.00 19.50 -13.80
C SER A 364 3.80 18.82 -15.15
N ILE A 365 2.57 18.45 -15.51
CA ILE A 365 2.25 17.87 -16.82
C ILE A 365 2.45 18.91 -17.93
N ILE A 366 2.02 20.15 -17.70
CA ILE A 366 2.24 21.26 -18.65
C ILE A 366 3.74 21.49 -18.84
N ASN A 367 4.51 21.60 -17.76
CA ASN A 367 5.96 21.79 -17.81
C ASN A 367 6.65 20.63 -18.56
N LEU A 368 6.23 19.39 -18.31
CA LEU A 368 6.75 18.23 -19.04
C LEU A 368 6.45 18.32 -20.55
N MET A 369 5.26 18.78 -20.94
CA MET A 369 4.94 18.97 -22.36
C MET A 369 5.78 20.10 -22.99
N LEU A 370 6.00 21.20 -22.27
CA LEU A 370 6.85 22.30 -22.74
C LEU A 370 8.30 21.85 -22.91
N GLU A 371 8.84 21.11 -21.95
CA GLU A 371 10.19 20.54 -22.01
C GLU A 371 10.32 19.54 -23.17
N ALA A 372 9.31 18.69 -23.37
CA ALA A 372 9.27 17.77 -24.51
C ALA A 372 9.26 18.49 -25.87
N LEU A 373 8.72 19.72 -25.93
CA LEU A 373 8.74 20.59 -27.10
C LEU A 373 10.00 21.46 -27.18
N SER A 374 10.97 21.29 -26.27
CA SER A 374 12.21 22.07 -26.19
C SER A 374 11.98 23.58 -26.06
N ILE A 375 10.87 23.98 -25.41
CA ILE A 375 10.58 25.40 -25.13
C ILE A 375 11.43 25.81 -23.92
N PRO A 376 12.27 26.86 -24.02
CA PRO A 376 13.18 27.24 -22.95
C PRO A 376 12.41 27.62 -21.68
N HIS A 377 12.83 27.04 -20.54
CA HIS A 377 12.38 27.43 -19.22
C HIS A 377 13.06 28.75 -18.80
N ILE A 378 12.30 29.66 -18.19
CA ILE A 378 12.79 30.93 -17.63
C ILE A 378 13.36 30.69 -16.23
#